data_AF-A0A382H8K0-F1
#
_entry.id   AF-A0A382H8K0-F1
#
_cell.length_a   1.000
_cell.length_b   1.000
_cell.length_c   1.000
_cell.angle_alpha   90.00
_cell.angle_beta   90.00
_cell.angle_gamma   90.00
#
_symmetry.space_group_name_H-M   'P 1'
#
loop_
_entity.id
_entity.type
_entity.pdbx_description
1 polymer ?
#
loop_
_entity_poly.entity_id
_entity_poly.type
_entity_poly.pdbx_seq_one_letter_code
_entity_poly.pdbx_strand_id
1 'polypeptide(L)'
;VVKADGYGHGAVPVARTALRAGATWLAVALVEEAAELRREGVEAPILLLSEPRPAEMAEVASLGGVRPTVYTPEGVEAFAATAAPGSPVHLKVDTGMHRVGVAPHGAV
;
A
#
# COMPACT_ATOMS: atom_id res chain seq x y z
N VAL A 1 -10.65 -2.43 2.85
CA VAL A 1 -10.01 -2.48 1.51
C VAL A 1 -10.91 -1.73 0.54
N VAL A 2 -10.39 -0.71 -0.14
CA VAL A 2 -11.15 0.20 -1.01
C VAL A 2 -10.54 0.35 -2.41
N LYS A 3 -9.75 -0.63 -2.86
CA LYS A 3 -9.24 -0.71 -4.24
C LYS A 3 -10.37 -0.77 -5.28
N ALA A 4 -10.03 -0.50 -6.54
CA ALA A 4 -10.93 -0.45 -7.68
C ALA A 4 -12.14 0.45 -7.41
N ASP A 5 -11.86 1.70 -7.01
CA ASP A 5 -12.87 2.69 -6.65
C ASP A 5 -13.86 2.20 -5.56
N GLY A 6 -13.34 1.62 -4.48
CA GLY A 6 -14.19 1.01 -3.44
C GLY A 6 -15.03 -0.14 -4.00
N TYR A 7 -14.47 -0.95 -4.90
CA TYR A 7 -15.20 -1.99 -5.64
C TYR A 7 -16.37 -1.40 -6.45
N GLY A 8 -16.17 -0.23 -7.06
CA GLY A 8 -17.17 0.51 -7.85
C GLY A 8 -18.23 1.27 -7.05
N HIS A 9 -18.05 1.39 -5.73
CA HIS A 9 -18.97 2.11 -4.84
C HIS A 9 -18.52 3.54 -4.53
N GLY A 10 -17.37 3.98 -5.06
CA GLY A 10 -16.70 5.22 -4.70
C GLY A 10 -15.68 5.03 -3.58
N ALA A 11 -14.38 5.08 -3.88
CA ALA A 11 -13.31 4.85 -2.90
C ALA A 11 -13.39 5.80 -1.71
N VAL A 12 -13.58 7.10 -1.97
CA VAL A 12 -13.61 8.17 -0.95
C VAL A 12 -14.80 8.04 0.01
N PRO A 13 -16.08 7.96 -0.47
CA PRO A 13 -17.21 7.81 0.44
C PRO A 13 -17.17 6.49 1.22
N VAL A 14 -16.71 5.39 0.61
CA VAL A 14 -16.52 4.11 1.29
C VAL A 14 -15.43 4.21 2.35
N ALA A 15 -14.27 4.78 2.03
CA ALA A 15 -13.16 4.97 2.96
C ALA A 15 -13.61 5.74 4.21
N ARG A 16 -14.25 6.90 4.02
CA ARG A 16 -14.75 7.73 5.14
C ARG A 16 -15.77 6.97 6.00
N THR A 17 -16.67 6.22 5.37
CA THR A 17 -17.69 5.44 6.07
C THR A 17 -17.09 4.29 6.86
N ALA A 18 -16.15 3.54 6.27
CA ALA A 18 -15.44 2.46 6.95
C ALA A 18 -14.64 2.98 8.16
N LEU A 19 -13.95 4.11 8.01
CA LEU A 19 -13.20 4.72 9.12
C LEU A 19 -14.13 5.17 10.25
N ARG A 20 -15.26 5.83 9.94
CA ARG A 20 -16.27 6.18 10.96
C ARG A 20 -16.89 4.96 11.64
N ALA A 21 -16.99 3.84 10.93
CA ALA A 21 -17.48 2.58 11.47
C ALA A 21 -16.43 1.80 12.29
N GLY A 22 -15.22 2.36 12.47
CA GLY A 22 -14.18 1.80 13.33
C GLY A 22 -13.03 1.09 12.60
N ALA A 23 -13.00 1.09 11.26
CA ALA A 23 -11.79 0.67 10.56
C ALA A 23 -10.64 1.63 10.92
N THR A 24 -9.47 1.08 11.24
CA THR A 24 -8.28 1.88 11.59
C THR A 24 -7.29 2.00 10.45
N TRP A 25 -7.48 1.21 9.39
CA TRP A 25 -6.61 1.10 8.23
C TRP A 25 -7.44 0.97 6.95
N LEU A 26 -6.85 1.44 5.85
CA LEU A 26 -7.36 1.22 4.51
C LEU A 26 -6.34 0.42 3.69
N ALA A 27 -6.80 -0.13 2.57
CA ALA A 27 -5.91 -0.79 1.63
C ALA A 27 -6.39 -0.59 0.21
N VAL A 28 -5.46 -0.30 -0.70
CA VAL A 28 -5.68 -0.05 -2.13
C VAL A 28 -4.73 -0.92 -2.96
N ALA A 29 -4.88 -0.95 -4.28
CA ALA A 29 -4.05 -1.75 -5.17
C ALA A 29 -2.98 -0.91 -5.89
N LEU A 30 -3.29 0.35 -6.20
CA LEU A 30 -2.44 1.23 -7.00
C LEU A 30 -2.00 2.48 -6.21
N VAL A 31 -0.89 3.09 -6.62
CA VAL A 31 -0.35 4.31 -5.99
C VAL A 31 -1.31 5.48 -6.20
N GLU A 32 -1.92 5.57 -7.38
CA GLU A 32 -2.87 6.60 -7.76
C GLU A 32 -4.14 6.58 -6.89
N GLU A 33 -4.59 5.40 -6.46
CA GLU A 33 -5.72 5.24 -5.53
C GLU A 33 -5.35 5.75 -4.13
N ALA A 34 -4.11 5.52 -3.69
CA ALA A 34 -3.63 6.07 -2.42
C ALA A 34 -3.50 7.59 -2.50
N ALA A 35 -2.95 8.11 -3.60
CA ALA A 35 -2.82 9.53 -3.87
C ALA A 35 -4.17 10.23 -3.90
N GLU A 36 -5.19 9.62 -4.52
CA GLU A 36 -6.56 10.11 -4.49
C GLU A 36 -7.10 10.26 -3.07
N LEU A 37 -7.00 9.20 -2.25
CA LEU A 37 -7.47 9.26 -0.87
C LEU A 37 -6.73 10.34 -0.06
N ARG A 38 -5.44 10.53 -0.29
CA ARG A 38 -4.64 11.58 0.36
C ARG A 38 -5.08 12.98 -0.06
N ARG A 39 -5.31 13.23 -1.35
CA ARG A 39 -5.87 14.52 -1.82
C ARG A 39 -7.23 14.83 -1.19
N GLU A 40 -8.01 13.80 -0.88
CA GLU A 40 -9.32 13.92 -0.24
C GLU A 40 -9.28 14.00 1.29
N GLY A 41 -8.09 14.19 1.87
CA GLY A 41 -7.86 14.41 3.30
C GLY A 41 -7.97 13.16 4.15
N VAL A 42 -7.89 11.96 3.57
CA VAL A 42 -7.81 10.73 4.36
C VAL A 42 -6.42 10.65 4.98
N GLU A 43 -6.34 10.64 6.31
CA GLU A 43 -5.07 10.55 7.05
C GLU A 43 -4.77 9.15 7.61
N ALA A 44 -5.78 8.27 7.65
CA ALA A 44 -5.61 6.91 8.13
C ALA A 44 -4.50 6.18 7.36
N PRO A 45 -3.77 5.24 7.98
CA PRO A 45 -2.77 4.44 7.30
C PRO A 45 -3.36 3.67 6.10
N ILE A 46 -2.65 3.70 4.97
CA ILE A 46 -3.05 3.02 3.73
C ILE A 46 -2.00 1.98 3.39
N LEU A 47 -2.41 0.72 3.22
CA LEU A 47 -1.57 -0.35 2.68
C LEU A 47 -1.76 -0.46 1.16
N LEU A 48 -0.67 -0.43 0.40
CA LEU A 48 -0.66 -0.88 -0.99
C LEU A 48 -0.59 -2.41 -1.00
N LEU A 49 -1.57 -3.09 -1.60
CA LEU A 49 -1.70 -4.55 -1.56
C LEU A 49 -0.79 -5.28 -2.56
N SER A 50 -0.19 -4.54 -3.49
CA SER A 50 0.76 -5.00 -4.50
C SER A 50 2.06 -4.21 -4.35
N GLU A 51 3.18 -4.77 -4.80
CA GLU A 51 4.45 -4.03 -4.85
C GLU A 51 4.36 -2.95 -5.93
N PRO A 52 4.59 -1.67 -5.58
CA PRO A 52 4.70 -0.59 -6.56
C PRO A 52 5.88 -0.82 -7.49
N ARG A 53 5.85 -0.23 -8.69
CA ARG A 53 7.03 -0.24 -9.55
C ARG A 53 8.16 0.55 -8.87
N PRO A 54 9.43 0.19 -9.07
CA PRO A 54 10.57 0.93 -8.50
C PRO A 54 10.49 2.45 -8.73
N ALA A 55 10.04 2.87 -9.92
CA ALA A 55 9.89 4.28 -10.28
C ALA A 55 8.80 5.03 -9.49
N GLU A 56 7.87 4.34 -8.84
CA GLU A 56 6.77 4.91 -8.07
C GLU A 56 7.09 5.01 -6.57
N MET A 57 8.18 4.39 -6.09
CA MET A 57 8.50 4.32 -4.66
C MET A 57 8.72 5.69 -4.02
N ALA A 58 9.29 6.64 -4.76
CA ALA A 58 9.44 8.03 -4.31
C ALA A 58 8.09 8.72 -4.07
N GLU A 59 7.11 8.47 -4.95
CA GLU A 59 5.76 8.99 -4.77
C GLU A 59 5.11 8.38 -3.53
N VAL A 60 5.20 7.06 -3.36
CA VAL A 60 4.67 6.35 -2.18
C VAL A 60 5.25 6.93 -0.89
N ALA A 61 6.57 7.16 -0.84
CA ALA A 61 7.23 7.76 0.32
C ALA A 61 6.73 9.20 0.58
N SER A 62 6.46 9.97 -0.47
CA SER A 62 5.98 11.35 -0.35
C SER A 62 4.52 11.48 0.12
N LEU A 63 3.68 10.47 -0.13
CA LEU A 63 2.24 10.50 0.20
C LEU A 63 1.95 10.51 1.70
N GLY A 64 2.92 10.11 2.54
CA GLY A 64 2.79 10.08 4.00
C GLY A 64 1.82 9.01 4.49
N GLY A 65 2.24 8.16 5.44
CA GLY A 65 1.38 7.13 6.03
C GLY A 65 0.86 6.06 5.05
N VAL A 66 1.38 6.02 3.82
CA VAL A 66 1.17 4.94 2.86
C VAL A 66 2.30 3.94 3.05
N ARG A 67 1.96 2.66 3.21
CA ARG A 67 2.93 1.58 3.35
C ARG A 67 2.95 0.73 2.07
N PRO A 68 4.09 0.63 1.38
CA PRO A 68 4.21 -0.29 0.27
C PRO A 68 4.22 -1.73 0.79
N THR A 69 3.59 -2.61 0.03
CA THR A 69 3.95 -4.01 0.07
C THR A 69 5.27 -4.18 -0.69
N VAL A 70 6.16 -5.03 -0.18
CA VAL A 70 7.39 -5.46 -0.87
C VAL A 70 7.49 -6.98 -0.83
N TYR A 71 8.10 -7.56 -1.84
CA TYR A 71 8.38 -8.99 -1.95
C TYR A 71 9.51 -9.32 -2.93
N THR A 72 10.15 -8.32 -3.54
CA THR A 72 11.38 -8.49 -4.31
C THR A 72 12.53 -7.70 -3.68
N PRO A 73 13.80 -8.16 -3.83
CA PRO A 73 14.96 -7.36 -3.43
C PRO A 73 14.97 -5.98 -4.09
N GLU A 74 14.63 -5.92 -5.38
CA GLU A 74 14.54 -4.67 -6.14
C GLU A 74 13.52 -3.69 -5.53
N GLY A 75 12.33 -4.17 -5.15
CA GLY A 75 11.31 -3.35 -4.49
C GLY A 75 11.75 -2.83 -3.13
N VAL A 76 12.43 -3.66 -2.33
CA VAL A 76 13.01 -3.26 -1.04
C VAL A 76 14.07 -2.18 -1.24
N GLU A 77 15.02 -2.39 -2.15
CA GLU A 77 16.10 -1.44 -2.45
C GLU A 77 15.57 -0.12 -2.99
N ALA A 78 14.60 -0.16 -3.91
CA ALA A 78 13.99 1.03 -4.49
C ALA A 78 13.26 1.88 -3.44
N PHE A 79 12.52 1.25 -2.52
CA PHE A 79 11.88 1.99 -1.43
C PHE A 79 12.91 2.53 -0.43
N ALA A 80 13.91 1.71 -0.05
CA ALA A 80 14.97 2.13 0.87
C ALA A 80 15.78 3.34 0.35
N ALA A 81 15.97 3.45 -0.97
CA ALA A 81 16.67 4.57 -1.60
C ALA A 81 15.89 5.89 -1.56
N THR A 82 14.57 5.86 -1.31
CA THR A 82 13.68 7.03 -1.40
C THR A 82 13.00 7.39 -0.08
N ALA A 83 12.81 6.42 0.81
CA ALA A 83 12.15 6.59 2.09
C ALA A 83 13.11 7.04 3.20
N ALA A 84 12.57 7.63 4.26
CA ALA A 84 13.36 7.95 5.44
C ALA A 84 13.83 6.65 6.14
N PRO A 85 15.02 6.65 6.79
CA PRO A 85 15.45 5.51 7.60
C PRO A 85 14.39 5.12 8.63
N GLY A 86 14.02 3.84 8.66
CA GLY A 86 12.97 3.31 9.54
C GLY A 86 11.54 3.42 9.00
N SER A 87 11.35 3.91 7.77
CA SER A 87 10.03 3.88 7.12
C SER A 87 9.49 2.44 7.01
N PRO A 88 8.25 2.18 7.48
CA PRO A 88 7.72 0.83 7.53
C PRO A 88 7.24 0.33 6.17
N VAL A 89 7.45 -0.96 5.91
CA VAL A 89 6.93 -1.70 4.75
C VAL A 89 6.11 -2.90 5.22
N HIS A 90 5.39 -3.55 4.31
CA HIS A 90 4.78 -4.85 4.54
C HIS A 90 5.40 -5.90 3.63
N LEU A 91 6.07 -6.91 4.19
CA LEU A 91 6.56 -8.05 3.42
C LEU A 91 5.38 -8.96 3.04
N LYS A 92 5.20 -9.24 1.75
CA LYS A 92 4.18 -10.19 1.28
C LYS A 92 4.78 -11.56 1.13
N VAL A 93 4.32 -12.51 1.95
CA VAL A 93 4.69 -13.92 1.82
C VAL A 93 3.61 -14.65 1.01
N ASP A 94 4.02 -15.36 -0.04
CA ASP A 94 3.15 -16.28 -0.75
C ASP A 94 3.12 -17.64 -0.04
N THR A 95 2.02 -17.92 0.65
CA THR A 95 1.81 -19.18 1.37
C THR A 95 0.97 -20.19 0.57
N GLY A 96 0.78 -19.98 -0.73
CA GLY A 96 0.06 -20.92 -1.62
C GLY A 96 -0.97 -20.28 -2.56
N MET A 97 -1.07 -18.94 -2.60
CA MET A 97 -1.96 -18.28 -3.57
C MET A 97 -1.30 -18.19 -4.96
N HIS A 98 0.04 -18.27 -5.04
CA HIS A 98 0.80 -18.32 -6.29
C HIS A 98 0.49 -17.17 -7.25
N ARG A 99 0.30 -15.97 -6.68
CA ARG A 99 0.02 -14.75 -7.44
C ARG A 99 1.13 -13.72 -7.32
N VAL A 100 1.45 -13.33 -6.09
CA VAL A 100 2.50 -12.38 -5.72
C VAL A 100 2.98 -12.70 -4.31
N GLY A 101 4.17 -12.23 -3.96
CA GLY A 101 4.79 -12.49 -2.67
C GLY A 101 6.02 -13.37 -2.79
N VAL A 102 6.91 -13.25 -1.82
CA VAL A 102 8.10 -14.09 -1.71
C VAL A 102 7.71 -15.45 -1.12
N ALA A 103 8.34 -16.53 -1.57
CA ALA A 103 8.13 -17.84 -0.97
C ALA A 103 8.54 -17.82 0.52
N PRO A 104 7.95 -18.64 1.40
CA PRO A 104 8.19 -18.55 2.84
C PRO A 104 9.65 -18.73 3.24
N HIS A 105 10.42 -19.52 2.49
CA HIS A 105 11.85 -19.74 2.73
C HIS A 105 12.75 -18.56 2.31
N GLY A 106 12.23 -17.65 1.48
CA GLY A 106 12.92 -16.43 1.06
C GLY A 106 12.44 -15.16 1.78
N ALA A 107 11.49 -15.30 2.73
CA ALA A 107 10.98 -14.19 3.53
C ALA A 107 11.94 -13.86 4.67
N VAL A 108 12.92 -12.99 4.41
CA VAL A 108 13.93 -12.52 5.37
C VAL A 108 14.05 -11.01 5.38
#